data_AF-A0A9D2P088-F1
#
_entry.id   AF-A0A9D2P088-F1
#
_cell.length_a   1.000
_cell.length_b   1.000
_cell.length_c   1.000
_cell.angle_alpha   90.00
_cell.angle_beta   90.00
_cell.angle_gamma   90.00
#
_symmetry.space_group_name_H-M   'P 1'
#
loop_
_entity.id
_entity.type
_entity.pdbx_description
1 polymer ?
#
loop_
_entity_poly.entity_id
_entity_poly.type
_entity_poly.pdbx_seq_one_letter_code
_entity_poly.pdbx_strand_id
1 'polypeptide(L)'
;MEGKVSPKTLENGKVLCYLKLRFLEDIGDEQAMAALLSCLRDSNVWVPCQVRMEAEDLEQFQAAKAGEIITTQEETRLVPDILRAKDGALYFPMFSQREQIPEEYGAHFSLLSIPVLRCLSMAHAAEDVEGLVLDAFTRPLMLPFQIADTLPELPSHLAVEE
;
A
#
# COMPACT_ATOMS: atom_id res chain seq x y z
N MET A 1 -17.97 -1.40 22.49
CA MET A 1 -18.95 -1.12 21.41
C MET A 1 -18.29 -1.50 20.10
N GLU A 2 -18.60 -2.68 19.57
CA GLU A 2 -18.12 -3.10 18.25
C GLU A 2 -18.97 -2.39 17.19
N GLY A 3 -18.52 -1.21 16.76
CA GLY A 3 -19.15 -0.48 15.67
C GLY A 3 -18.67 -1.06 14.35
N LYS A 4 -19.57 -1.63 13.55
CA LYS A 4 -19.27 -1.94 12.14
C LYS A 4 -19.03 -0.61 11.39
N VAL A 5 -17.92 -0.53 10.66
CA VAL A 5 -17.54 0.61 9.83
C VAL A 5 -18.01 0.33 8.40
N SER A 6 -18.68 1.31 7.77
CA SER A 6 -19.10 1.14 6.38
C SER A 6 -17.89 1.20 5.44
N PRO A 7 -17.85 0.44 4.34
CA PRO A 7 -16.77 0.53 3.35
C PRO A 7 -16.54 1.97 2.84
N LYS A 8 -17.63 2.74 2.67
CA LYS A 8 -17.59 4.16 2.28
C LYS A 8 -16.83 5.06 3.24
N THR A 9 -16.74 4.68 4.52
CA THR A 9 -15.98 5.41 5.53
C THR A 9 -14.46 5.23 5.33
N LEU A 10 -14.03 4.10 4.78
CA LEU A 10 -12.61 3.78 4.55
C LEU A 10 -12.15 4.11 3.12
N GLU A 11 -13.08 4.27 2.17
CA GLU A 11 -12.84 4.39 0.73
C GLU A 11 -11.78 5.44 0.33
N ASN A 12 -11.74 6.59 0.99
CA ASN A 12 -10.84 7.70 0.63
C ASN A 12 -9.57 7.77 1.49
N GLY A 13 -9.33 6.80 2.37
CA GLY A 13 -8.14 6.75 3.22
C GLY A 13 -8.01 7.86 4.28
N LYS A 14 -8.98 8.78 4.39
CA LYS A 14 -8.93 9.88 5.38
C LYS A 14 -8.97 9.38 6.80
N VAL A 15 -9.77 8.34 7.08
CA VAL A 15 -9.87 7.73 8.42
C VAL A 15 -8.56 7.05 8.80
N LEU A 16 -7.97 6.29 7.87
CA LEU A 16 -6.66 5.69 8.05
C LEU A 16 -5.58 6.75 8.31
N CYS A 17 -5.56 7.81 7.50
CA CYS A 17 -4.65 8.94 7.71
C CYS A 17 -4.86 9.58 9.08
N TYR A 18 -6.10 9.89 9.47
CA TYR A 18 -6.42 10.47 10.78
C TYR A 18 -5.94 9.59 11.94
N LEU A 19 -6.22 8.29 11.93
CA LEU A 19 -5.80 7.37 12.97
C LEU A 19 -4.27 7.25 13.04
N LYS A 20 -3.60 7.24 11.90
CA LYS A 20 -2.13 7.28 11.83
C LYS A 20 -1.60 8.56 12.46
N LEU A 21 -2.16 9.71 12.10
CA LEU A 21 -1.75 11.01 12.64
C LEU A 21 -1.95 11.08 14.16
N ARG A 22 -3.08 10.56 14.68
CA ARG A 22 -3.37 10.47 16.11
C ARG A 22 -2.40 9.55 16.85
N PHE A 23 -2.10 8.36 16.30
CA PHE A 23 -1.12 7.45 16.89
C PHE A 23 0.28 8.10 16.96
N LEU A 24 0.68 8.83 15.91
CA LEU A 24 1.97 9.53 15.89
C LEU A 24 2.08 10.71 16.86
N GLU A 25 0.95 11.21 17.39
CA GLU A 25 0.94 12.26 18.42
C GLU A 25 1.21 11.69 19.83
N ASP A 26 0.84 10.43 20.09
CA ASP A 26 1.06 9.74 21.35
C ASP A 26 1.55 8.29 21.10
N ILE A 27 2.83 8.20 20.74
CA ILE A 27 3.48 6.93 20.45
C ILE A 27 3.57 6.12 21.74
N GLY A 28 2.74 5.09 21.87
CA GLY A 28 2.62 4.26 23.07
C GLY A 28 1.17 4.01 23.49
N ASP A 29 0.21 4.77 22.94
CA ASP A 29 -1.20 4.51 23.14
C ASP A 29 -1.62 3.21 22.42
N GLU A 30 -1.76 2.13 23.20
CA GLU A 30 -2.20 0.82 22.73
C GLU A 30 -3.58 0.87 22.07
N GLN A 31 -4.48 1.75 22.53
CA GLN A 31 -5.82 1.90 21.95
C GLN A 31 -5.72 2.58 20.58
N ALA A 32 -4.87 3.60 20.45
CA ALA A 32 -4.62 4.25 19.16
C ALA A 32 -3.97 3.29 18.17
N MET A 33 -3.01 2.47 18.62
CA MET A 33 -2.39 1.44 17.79
C MET A 33 -3.42 0.39 17.35
N ALA A 34 -4.22 -0.15 18.27
CA ALA A 34 -5.23 -1.15 17.95
C ALA A 34 -6.28 -0.61 16.96
N ALA A 35 -6.74 0.62 17.16
CA ALA A 35 -7.68 1.28 16.24
C ALA A 35 -7.05 1.49 14.85
N LEU A 36 -5.77 1.87 14.80
CA LEU A 36 -5.04 2.05 13.55
C LEU A 36 -4.87 0.73 12.80
N LEU A 37 -4.38 -0.33 13.44
CA LEU A 37 -4.17 -1.63 12.80
C LEU A 37 -5.49 -2.26 12.33
N SER A 38 -6.54 -2.11 13.15
CA SER A 38 -7.90 -2.53 12.81
C SER A 38 -8.43 -1.82 11.56
N CYS A 39 -8.29 -0.49 11.49
CA CYS A 39 -8.66 0.30 10.31
C CYS A 39 -7.80 -0.05 9.10
N LEU A 40 -6.48 -0.20 9.30
CA LEU A 40 -5.51 -0.50 8.26
C LEU A 40 -5.82 -1.84 7.59
N ARG A 41 -6.15 -2.88 8.36
CA ARG A 41 -6.50 -4.21 7.85
C ARG A 41 -7.59 -4.16 6.78
N ASP A 42 -8.63 -3.38 7.04
CA ASP A 42 -9.85 -3.29 6.22
C ASP A 42 -9.74 -2.19 5.15
N SER A 43 -8.62 -1.46 5.09
CA SER A 43 -8.43 -0.35 4.14
C SER A 43 -7.82 -0.82 2.82
N ASN A 44 -8.18 -0.09 1.76
CA ASN A 44 -7.38 -0.05 0.54
C ASN A 44 -6.33 1.05 0.66
N VAL A 45 -5.15 0.79 0.11
CA VAL A 45 -4.01 1.71 0.08
C VAL A 45 -3.47 1.82 -1.33
N TRP A 46 -2.84 2.96 -1.61
CA TRP A 46 -2.14 3.22 -2.85
C TRP A 46 -0.73 2.63 -2.79
N VAL A 47 -0.37 1.85 -3.79
CA VAL A 47 0.94 1.24 -3.94
C VAL A 47 1.53 1.64 -5.29
N PRO A 48 2.75 2.22 -5.32
CA PRO A 48 3.46 2.47 -6.57
C PRO A 48 4.04 1.16 -7.12
N CYS A 49 3.65 0.80 -8.34
CA CYS A 49 4.15 -0.39 -9.03
C CYS A 49 4.78 0.00 -10.37
N GLN A 50 5.86 -0.69 -10.72
CA GLN A 50 6.40 -0.70 -12.07
C GLN A 50 5.83 -1.89 -12.83
N VAL A 51 5.55 -1.65 -14.11
CA VAL A 51 5.23 -2.71 -15.03
C VAL A 51 6.56 -3.20 -15.60
N ARG A 52 6.93 -4.44 -15.28
CA ARG A 52 8.05 -5.12 -15.94
C ARG A 52 7.51 -5.99 -17.06
N MET A 53 7.99 -5.70 -18.25
CA MET A 53 7.75 -6.44 -19.48
C MET A 53 9.12 -6.92 -19.97
N GLU A 54 9.15 -8.04 -20.67
CA GLU A 54 10.36 -8.47 -21.37
C GLU A 54 10.70 -7.49 -22.50
N ALA A 55 11.97 -7.43 -22.90
CA ALA A 55 12.48 -6.41 -23.81
C ALA A 55 11.75 -6.37 -25.17
N GLU A 56 11.40 -7.53 -25.73
CA GLU A 56 10.66 -7.63 -26.99
C GLU A 56 9.22 -7.07 -26.88
N ASP A 57 8.54 -7.33 -25.76
CA ASP A 57 7.20 -6.80 -25.50
C ASP A 57 7.25 -5.29 -25.20
N LEU A 58 8.32 -4.80 -24.56
CA LEU A 58 8.53 -3.38 -24.30
C LEU A 58 8.75 -2.57 -25.58
N GLU A 59 9.52 -3.10 -26.53
CA GLU A 59 9.73 -2.46 -27.84
C GLU A 59 8.41 -2.37 -28.63
N GLN A 60 7.61 -3.44 -28.61
CA GLN A 60 6.27 -3.41 -29.22
C GLN A 60 5.35 -2.40 -28.53
N PHE A 61 5.39 -2.33 -27.19
CA PHE A 61 4.62 -1.35 -26.41
C PHE A 61 4.99 0.09 -26.74
N GLN A 62 6.29 0.40 -26.83
CA GLN A 62 6.78 1.74 -27.15
C GLN A 62 6.54 2.14 -28.61
N ALA A 63 6.54 1.17 -29.53
CA ALA A 63 6.30 1.41 -30.95
C ALA A 63 4.82 1.60 -31.30
N ALA A 64 3.91 1.17 -30.42
CA ALA A 64 2.48 1.22 -30.67
C ALA A 64 1.89 2.63 -30.53
N LYS A 65 0.86 2.88 -31.34
CA LYS A 65 0.15 4.16 -31.36
C LYS A 65 -1.00 4.17 -30.36
N ALA A 66 -1.36 5.35 -29.88
CA ALA A 66 -2.52 5.53 -29.01
C ALA A 66 -3.79 4.98 -29.67
N GLY A 67 -4.38 3.95 -29.04
CA GLY A 67 -5.56 3.24 -29.55
C GLY A 67 -5.28 1.85 -30.14
N GLU A 68 -4.02 1.45 -30.29
CA GLU A 68 -3.67 0.06 -30.65
C GLU A 68 -3.76 -0.85 -29.42
N ILE A 69 -4.45 -1.98 -29.59
CA ILE A 69 -4.47 -3.05 -28.61
C ILE A 69 -3.24 -3.92 -28.87
N ILE A 70 -2.35 -3.97 -27.90
CA ILE A 70 -1.14 -4.78 -27.94
C ILE A 70 -1.37 -5.97 -27.01
N THR A 71 -1.16 -7.17 -27.54
CA THR A 71 -1.17 -8.39 -26.74
C THR A 71 0.28 -8.74 -26.45
N THR A 72 0.69 -8.64 -25.19
CA THR A 72 2.03 -9.09 -24.77
C THR A 72 2.13 -10.60 -24.96
N GLN A 73 3.29 -11.07 -25.40
CA GLN A 73 3.48 -12.50 -25.61
C GLN A 73 3.75 -13.24 -24.30
N GLU A 74 4.30 -12.54 -23.30
CA GLU A 74 4.68 -13.10 -22.00
C GLU A 74 3.99 -12.42 -20.81
N GLU A 75 4.16 -13.00 -19.60
CA GLU A 75 3.60 -12.48 -18.35
C GLU A 75 4.13 -11.09 -18.02
N THR A 76 3.28 -10.08 -18.17
CA THR A 76 3.53 -8.74 -17.63
C THR A 76 3.51 -8.80 -16.09
N ARG A 77 4.62 -8.50 -15.43
CA ARG A 77 4.71 -8.52 -13.95
C ARG A 77 4.63 -7.11 -13.37
N LEU A 78 3.68 -6.92 -12.46
CA LEU A 78 3.63 -5.74 -11.60
C LEU A 78 4.59 -5.93 -10.44
N VAL A 79 5.65 -5.12 -10.40
CA VAL A 79 6.65 -5.12 -9.33
C VAL A 79 6.47 -3.85 -8.50
N PRO A 80 6.06 -3.97 -7.22
CA PRO A 80 6.02 -2.82 -6.31
C PRO A 80 7.38 -2.17 -6.15
N ASP A 81 7.40 -0.87 -5.92
CA ASP A 81 8.63 -0.21 -5.49
C ASP A 81 9.01 -0.63 -4.07
N ILE A 82 10.30 -0.53 -3.72
CA ILE A 82 10.82 -0.79 -2.38
C ILE A 82 11.65 0.41 -1.92
N LEU A 83 11.28 1.00 -0.78
CA LEU A 83 11.98 2.16 -0.23
C LEU A 83 13.05 1.73 0.76
N ARG A 84 14.21 2.40 0.69
CA ARG A 84 15.29 2.23 1.66
C ARG A 84 15.21 3.30 2.75
N ALA A 85 15.08 2.86 3.99
CA ALA A 85 15.17 3.71 5.17
C ALA A 85 16.62 4.18 5.43
N LYS A 86 16.79 5.18 6.30
CA LYS A 86 18.11 5.81 6.55
C LYS A 86 19.14 4.87 7.16
N ASP A 87 18.69 3.87 7.91
CA ASP A 87 19.48 2.81 8.52
C ASP A 87 19.84 1.68 7.54
N GLY A 88 19.30 1.73 6.32
CA GLY A 88 19.56 0.76 5.26
C GLY A 88 18.47 -0.30 5.11
N ALA A 89 17.53 -0.39 6.06
CA ALA A 89 16.41 -1.33 6.03
C ALA A 89 15.46 -1.05 4.85
N LEU A 90 14.91 -2.11 4.26
CA LEU A 90 14.02 -2.00 3.11
C LEU A 90 12.56 -2.16 3.53
N TYR A 91 11.70 -1.30 3.02
CA TYR A 91 10.28 -1.27 3.36
C TYR A 91 9.40 -1.16 2.13
N PHE A 92 8.29 -1.88 2.16
CA PHE A 92 7.26 -1.83 1.14
C PHE A 92 6.38 -0.56 1.33
N PRO A 93 6.35 0.37 0.37
CA PRO A 93 5.61 1.61 0.49
C PRO A 93 4.11 1.44 0.25
N MET A 94 3.31 1.98 1.16
CA MET A 94 1.86 2.10 1.04
C MET A 94 1.43 3.52 1.40
N PHE A 95 0.39 4.03 0.74
CA PHE A 95 -0.12 5.38 0.99
C PHE A 95 -1.62 5.33 1.24
N SER A 96 -2.06 5.95 2.33
CA SER A 96 -3.49 6.06 2.65
C SER A 96 -4.23 6.91 1.62
N GLN A 97 -3.57 7.94 1.07
CA GLN A 97 -4.12 8.87 0.09
C GLN A 97 -3.14 9.09 -1.05
N ARG A 98 -3.67 9.31 -2.26
CA ARG A 98 -2.86 9.51 -3.47
C ARG A 98 -2.03 10.80 -3.39
N GLU A 99 -2.57 11.83 -2.74
CA GLU A 99 -1.94 13.14 -2.55
C GLU A 99 -0.68 13.09 -1.69
N GLN A 100 -0.43 11.98 -0.99
CA GLN A 100 0.77 11.77 -0.18
C GLN A 100 1.96 11.25 -1.01
N ILE A 101 1.72 10.93 -2.29
CA ILE A 101 2.73 10.48 -3.23
C ILE A 101 3.21 11.72 -4.00
N PRO A 102 4.50 12.11 -3.88
CA PRO A 102 5.03 13.24 -4.62
C PRO A 102 4.84 13.06 -6.12
N GLU A 103 4.47 14.11 -6.84
CA GLU A 103 4.19 14.04 -8.29
C GLU A 103 5.38 13.51 -9.08
N GLU A 104 6.59 14.03 -8.80
CA GLU A 104 7.84 13.60 -9.44
C GLU A 104 8.11 12.11 -9.22
N TYR A 105 7.88 11.62 -8.00
CA TYR A 105 8.06 10.20 -7.68
C TYR A 105 6.97 9.36 -8.37
N GLY A 106 5.70 9.73 -8.19
CA GLY A 106 4.55 8.99 -8.70
C GLY A 106 4.47 8.93 -10.23
N ALA A 107 5.04 9.91 -10.94
CA ALA A 107 5.07 9.94 -12.41
C ALA A 107 5.82 8.75 -13.04
N HIS A 108 6.71 8.10 -12.28
CA HIS A 108 7.47 6.93 -12.72
C HIS A 108 6.76 5.60 -12.46
N PHE A 109 5.59 5.61 -11.80
CA PHE A 109 4.91 4.40 -11.35
C PHE A 109 3.44 4.37 -11.77
N SER A 110 2.92 3.15 -11.93
CA SER A 110 1.49 2.89 -11.96
C SER A 110 0.98 2.81 -10.51
N LEU A 111 0.11 3.74 -10.12
CA LEU A 111 -0.44 3.79 -8.77
C LEU A 111 -1.68 2.91 -8.68
N LEU A 112 -1.61 1.83 -7.89
CA LEU A 112 -2.70 0.88 -7.70
C LEU A 112 -3.35 1.07 -6.33
N SER A 113 -4.68 1.10 -6.27
CA SER A 113 -5.42 1.01 -5.01
C SER A 113 -5.77 -0.45 -4.74
N ILE A 114 -5.16 -1.03 -3.72
CA ILE A 114 -5.32 -2.46 -3.39
C ILE A 114 -5.49 -2.68 -1.88
N PRO A 115 -6.11 -3.80 -1.44
CA PRO A 115 -6.27 -4.11 -0.03
C PRO A 115 -4.92 -4.27 0.68
N VAL A 116 -4.84 -3.84 1.95
CA VAL A 116 -3.60 -3.97 2.74
C VAL A 116 -3.15 -5.42 2.88
N LEU A 117 -4.07 -6.38 3.06
CA LEU A 117 -3.70 -7.79 3.16
C LEU A 117 -3.01 -8.31 1.88
N ARG A 118 -3.36 -7.76 0.71
CA ARG A 118 -2.66 -8.06 -0.54
C ARG A 118 -1.27 -7.42 -0.56
N CYS A 119 -1.13 -6.20 -0.04
CA CYS A 119 0.16 -5.52 0.09
C CYS A 119 1.11 -6.32 1.00
N LEU A 120 0.61 -6.85 2.11
CA LEU A 120 1.37 -7.69 3.03
C LEU A 120 1.92 -8.94 2.31
N SER A 121 1.08 -9.64 1.54
CA SER A 121 1.54 -10.78 0.74
C SER A 121 2.60 -10.40 -0.30
N MET A 122 2.45 -9.23 -0.94
CA MET A 122 3.43 -8.73 -1.92
C MET A 122 4.76 -8.36 -1.25
N ALA A 123 4.71 -7.78 -0.05
CA ALA A 123 5.90 -7.43 0.72
C ALA A 123 6.68 -8.68 1.16
N HIS A 124 6.00 -9.74 1.59
CA HIS A 124 6.63 -11.03 1.93
C HIS A 124 7.25 -11.74 0.72
N ALA A 125 6.74 -11.49 -0.49
CA ALA A 125 7.29 -12.03 -1.72
C ALA A 125 8.50 -11.23 -2.25
N ALA A 126 8.77 -10.05 -1.69
CA ALA A 126 9.89 -9.21 -2.08
C ALA A 126 11.17 -9.58 -1.30
N GLU A 127 12.31 -9.52 -1.97
CA GLU A 127 13.60 -9.83 -1.36
C GLU A 127 14.04 -8.72 -0.39
N ASP A 128 14.63 -9.13 0.74
CA ASP A 128 15.28 -8.26 1.73
C ASP A 128 14.39 -7.18 2.38
N VAL A 129 13.06 -7.25 2.22
CA VAL A 129 12.10 -6.34 2.86
C VAL A 129 11.91 -6.72 4.34
N GLU A 130 11.85 -5.73 5.22
CA GLU A 130 11.70 -5.91 6.68
C GLU A 130 10.29 -5.54 7.19
N GLY A 131 9.47 -4.94 6.35
CA GLY A 131 8.09 -4.60 6.68
C GLY A 131 7.44 -3.64 5.69
N LEU A 132 6.38 -2.98 6.15
CA LEU A 132 5.63 -1.99 5.40
C LEU A 132 5.95 -0.58 5.91
N VAL A 133 5.83 0.42 5.04
CA VAL A 133 5.85 1.84 5.44
C VAL A 133 4.61 2.53 4.94
N LEU A 134 3.84 3.09 5.87
CA LEU A 134 2.64 3.88 5.57
C LEU A 134 3.01 5.37 5.44
N ASP A 135 2.64 5.96 4.31
CA ASP A 135 2.77 7.38 3.98
C ASP A 135 4.22 7.91 4.04
N ALA A 136 5.13 7.20 3.38
CA ALA A 136 6.58 7.36 3.44
C ALA A 136 7.11 8.81 3.26
N PHE A 137 6.45 9.61 2.42
CA PHE A 137 6.91 10.96 2.05
C PHE A 137 6.27 12.09 2.87
N THR A 138 5.44 11.77 3.86
CA THR A 138 4.81 12.77 4.73
C THR A 138 5.21 12.57 6.19
N ARG A 139 4.32 12.02 7.02
CA ARG A 139 4.64 11.50 8.35
C ARG A 139 4.67 9.97 8.25
N PRO A 140 5.85 9.35 8.03
CA PRO A 140 5.95 7.92 7.82
C PRO A 140 5.63 7.16 9.10
N LEU A 141 4.92 6.04 8.95
CA LEU A 141 4.77 5.04 9.99
C LEU A 141 5.38 3.73 9.49
N MET A 142 6.43 3.29 10.16
CA MET A 142 7.07 2.01 9.88
C MET A 142 6.29 0.90 10.59
N LEU A 143 5.96 -0.16 9.86
CA LEU A 143 5.29 -1.34 10.33
C LEU A 143 6.18 -2.55 10.02
N PRO A 144 7.15 -2.87 10.91
CA PRO A 144 7.94 -4.09 10.79
C PRO A 144 7.03 -5.32 10.71
N PHE A 145 7.49 -6.39 10.05
CA PHE A 145 6.67 -7.61 9.90
C PHE A 145 6.15 -8.18 11.23
N GLN A 146 6.91 -8.02 12.32
CA GLN A 146 6.47 -8.42 13.67
C GLN A 146 5.14 -7.80 14.09
N ILE A 147 4.81 -6.61 13.56
CA ILE A 147 3.53 -5.93 13.78
C ILE A 147 2.59 -6.20 12.60
N ALA A 148 3.07 -6.05 11.37
CA ALA A 148 2.22 -6.17 10.17
C ALA A 148 1.59 -7.57 10.01
N ASP A 149 2.28 -8.63 10.46
CA ASP A 149 1.80 -10.01 10.39
C ASP A 149 0.63 -10.30 11.34
N THR A 150 0.33 -9.38 12.27
CA THR A 150 -0.86 -9.47 13.12
C THR A 150 -2.13 -9.00 12.40
N LEU A 151 -2.01 -8.23 11.30
CA LEU A 151 -3.15 -7.68 10.57
C LEU A 151 -4.17 -8.73 10.12
N PRO A 152 -3.78 -9.89 9.55
CA PRO A 152 -4.74 -10.92 9.16
C PRO A 152 -5.55 -11.49 10.33
N GLU A 153 -4.98 -11.48 11.53
CA GLU A 153 -5.56 -12.07 12.75
C GLU A 153 -6.59 -11.16 13.44
N LEU A 154 -6.52 -9.85 13.19
CA LEU A 154 -7.46 -8.89 13.76
C LEU A 154 -8.90 -9.18 13.28
N PRO A 155 -9.95 -8.86 14.05
CA PRO A 155 -11.33 -8.96 13.57
C PRO A 155 -11.59 -7.92 12.46
N SER A 156 -12.50 -8.24 11.51
CA SER A 156 -12.88 -7.27 10.48
C SER A 156 -14.05 -6.48 11.02
N HIS A 157 -13.99 -5.17 10.84
CA HIS A 157 -15.07 -4.28 11.25
C HIS A 157 -15.86 -3.76 10.05
N LEU A 158 -15.55 -4.19 8.82
CA LEU A 158 -16.36 -3.88 7.66
C LEU A 158 -17.78 -4.43 7.82
N ALA A 159 -18.76 -3.56 7.59
CA ALA A 159 -20.12 -4.01 7.35
C ALA A 159 -20.15 -4.80 6.02
N VAL A 160 -20.68 -6.03 6.05
CA VAL A 160 -21.03 -6.75 4.82
C VAL A 160 -22.17 -5.96 4.17
N GLU A 161 -21.93 -5.39 2.99
CA GLU A 161 -23.01 -4.86 2.16
C GLU A 161 -23.80 -6.07 1.62
N GLU A 162 -25.02 -6.26 2.11
CA GLU A 162 -26.01 -7.20 1.54
C GLU A 162 -26.65 -6.64 0.27
#